data_AF-A0A392Q7E3-F1
#
_entry.id   AF-A0A392Q7E3-F1
#
_cell.length_a   1.000
_cell.length_b   1.000
_cell.length_c   1.000
_cell.angle_alpha   90.00
_cell.angle_beta   90.00
_cell.angle_gamma   90.00
#
_symmetry.space_group_name_H-M   'P 1'
#
loop_
_entity.id
_entity.type
_entity.pdbx_description
1 polymer ?
#
loop_
_entity_poly.entity_id
_entity_poly.type
_entity_poly.pdbx_seq_one_letter_code
_entity_poly.pdbx_strand_id
1 'polypeptide(L)' 'MAAVFSAAVMARNRKGSGVTNVFLHDVDRKVEKVYAEEFLCKKNLVKGAGRLWHFQIPPSNDTNAARFC' A
#
# COMPACT_ATOMS: atom_id res chain seq x y z
N MET A 1 -0.76 6.36 12.34
CA MET A 1 -0.77 5.91 10.93
C MET A 1 -0.69 4.38 10.80
N ALA A 2 -1.25 3.64 11.76
CA ALA A 2 -1.33 2.18 11.74
C ALA A 2 -2.23 1.66 10.61
N ALA A 3 -3.24 2.43 10.18
CA ALA A 3 -4.15 2.03 9.11
C ALA A 3 -3.43 1.69 7.79
N VAL A 4 -2.46 2.53 7.37
CA VAL A 4 -1.68 2.30 6.14
C VAL A 4 -0.82 1.04 6.27
N PHE A 5 -0.14 0.88 7.41
CA PHE A 5 0.66 -0.31 7.71
C PHE A 5 -0.19 -1.59 7.72
N SER A 6 -1.30 -1.60 8.45
CA SER A 6 -2.20 -2.75 8.52
C SER A 6 -2.77 -3.10 7.15
N ALA A 7 -3.17 -2.10 6.35
CA ALA A 7 -3.62 -2.33 4.98
C ALA A 7 -2.53 -2.98 4.11
N ALA A 8 -1.28 -2.52 4.22
CA ALA A 8 -0.14 -3.11 3.51
C ALA A 8 0.12 -4.56 3.92
N VAL A 9 0.10 -4.85 5.23
CA VAL A 9 0.29 -6.21 5.78
C VAL A 9 -0.83 -7.13 5.30
N MET A 10 -2.09 -6.71 5.39
CA MET A 10 -3.23 -7.49 4.91
C MET A 10 -3.15 -7.75 3.40
N ALA A 11 -2.75 -6.73 2.62
CA ALA A 11 -2.62 -6.84 1.18
C ALA A 11 -1.54 -7.86 0.77
N ARG A 12 -0.38 -7.83 1.43
CA ARG A 12 0.73 -8.78 1.20
C ARG A 12 0.39 -10.20 1.67
N ASN A 13 -0.36 -10.34 2.78
CA ASN A 13 -0.74 -11.62 3.37
C ASN A 13 -2.01 -12.25 2.74
N ARG A 14 -2.50 -11.70 1.63
CA ARG A 14 -3.66 -12.25 0.91
C ARG A 14 -3.40 -13.72 0.58
N LYS A 15 -4.28 -14.61 1.05
CA LYS A 15 -4.16 -16.08 0.88
C LYS A 15 -4.63 -16.60 -0.47
N GLY A 16 -5.45 -15.84 -1.19
CA GLY A 16 -5.95 -16.19 -2.52
C GLY A 16 -5.18 -15.50 -3.65
N SER A 17 -5.45 -15.94 -4.88
CA SER A 17 -4.92 -15.27 -6.07
C SER A 17 -5.50 -13.86 -6.27
N GLY A 18 -4.87 -13.10 -7.16
CA GLY A 18 -5.24 -11.72 -7.49
C GLY A 18 -4.53 -10.67 -6.64
N VAL A 19 -4.83 -9.40 -6.91
CA VAL A 19 -4.24 -8.24 -6.22
C VAL A 19 -5.20 -7.63 -5.22
N THR A 20 -4.66 -6.95 -4.21
CA THR A 20 -5.44 -6.14 -3.28
C THR A 20 -5.40 -4.68 -3.73
N ASN A 21 -6.57 -4.09 -3.94
CA ASN A 21 -6.69 -2.67 -4.27
C ASN A 21 -6.77 -1.85 -2.98
N VAL A 22 -5.88 -0.88 -2.82
CA VAL A 22 -5.86 0.02 -1.66
C VAL A 22 -6.04 1.46 -2.14
N PHE A 23 -7.01 2.16 -1.55
CA PHE A 23 -7.25 3.57 -1.81
C PHE A 23 -6.87 4.37 -0.56
N LEU A 24 -5.92 5.29 -0.70
CA LEU A 24 -5.47 6.13 0.39
C LEU A 24 -5.85 7.59 0.10
N HIS A 25 -6.64 8.18 1.00
CA HIS A 25 -7.01 9.60 0.94
C HIS A 25 -5.97 10.47 1.68
N ASP A 26 -6.06 11.79 1.47
CA ASP A 26 -5.26 12.84 2.14
C ASP A 26 -3.73 12.69 1.99
N VAL A 27 -3.28 12.19 0.82
CA VAL A 27 -1.85 12.04 0.49
C VAL A 27 -1.12 13.37 0.26
N ASP A 28 -1.84 14.49 0.28
CA ASP A 28 -1.28 15.84 0.31
C ASP A 28 -0.63 16.16 1.66
N ARG A 29 -1.01 15.45 2.73
CA ARG A 29 -0.36 15.54 4.03
C ARG A 29 0.95 14.73 4.03
N LYS A 30 2.01 15.33 4.62
CA LYS A 30 3.36 14.76 4.63
C LYS A 30 3.41 13.36 5.25
N VAL A 31 2.66 13.13 6.31
CA VAL A 31 2.76 11.89 7.08
C VAL A 31 2.14 10.73 6.29
N GLU A 32 0.94 10.93 5.75
CA GLU A 32 0.21 9.96 4.91
C GLU A 32 1.02 9.61 3.67
N LYS A 33 1.63 10.62 3.03
CA LYS A 33 2.52 10.42 1.89
C LYS A 33 3.72 9.54 2.25
N VAL A 34 4.43 9.83 3.34
CA VAL A 34 5.60 9.03 3.76
C VAL A 34 5.21 7.58 4.03
N TYR A 35 4.11 7.34 4.74
CA TYR A 35 3.66 5.97 5.02
C TYR A 35 3.17 5.24 3.76
N ALA A 36 2.54 5.94 2.81
CA ALA A 36 2.15 5.37 1.53
C ALA A 36 3.38 4.92 0.74
N GLU A 37 4.40 5.77 0.67
CA GLU A 37 5.63 5.49 -0.05
C GLU A 37 6.43 4.34 0.58
N GLU A 38 6.45 4.26 1.92
CA GLU A 38 7.14 3.22 2.68
C GLU A 38 6.42 1.86 2.62
N PHE A 39 5.10 1.83 2.88
CA PHE A 39 4.38 0.57 3.10
C PHE A 39 3.58 0.09 1.89
N LEU A 40 3.08 0.99 1.04
CA LEU A 40 2.31 0.63 -0.15
C LEU A 40 3.16 0.60 -1.43
N CYS A 41 4.34 1.24 -1.39
CA CYS A 41 5.30 1.39 -2.49
C CYS A 41 4.80 2.15 -3.71
N LYS A 42 5.60 3.13 -4.16
CA LYS A 42 5.32 3.85 -5.41
C LYS A 42 5.22 2.94 -6.64
N LYS A 43 5.95 1.81 -6.65
CA LYS A 43 5.90 0.82 -7.75
C LYS A 43 4.50 0.20 -7.93
N ASN A 44 3.71 0.14 -6.86
CA ASN A 44 2.36 -0.40 -6.87
C ASN A 44 1.29 0.70 -7.11
N LEU A 45 1.69 1.97 -7.24
CA LEU A 45 0.76 3.07 -7.49
C LEU A 45 0.25 3.01 -8.93
N VAL A 46 -1.06 2.83 -9.09
CA VAL A 46 -1.72 2.78 -10.40
C VAL A 46 -2.05 4.19 -10.87
N LYS A 47 -2.70 4.98 -10.01
CA LYS A 47 -3.15 6.34 -10.33
C LYS A 47 -3.34 7.18 -9.08
N GLY A 48 -3.09 8.49 -9.19
CA GLY A 48 -3.57 9.50 -8.26
C GLY A 48 -4.66 10.37 -8.89
N ALA A 49 -5.69 10.71 -8.11
CA ALA A 49 -6.73 11.67 -8.47
C ALA A 49 -6.89 12.67 -7.32
N GLY A 50 -6.31 13.86 -7.48
CA GLY A 50 -6.24 14.87 -6.42
C GLY A 50 -5.52 14.32 -5.18
N ARG A 51 -6.22 14.29 -4.04
CA ARG A 51 -5.72 13.77 -2.75
C ARG A 51 -5.94 12.26 -2.54
N LEU A 52 -6.43 11.54 -3.55
CA LEU A 52 -6.70 10.11 -3.47
C LEU A 52 -5.70 9.34 -4.34
N TRP A 53 -4.99 8.38 -3.76
CA TRP A 53 -4.10 7.48 -4.49
C TRP A 53 -4.63 6.04 -4.48
N HIS A 54 -4.49 5.36 -5.62
CA HIS A 54 -4.90 3.98 -5.82
C HIS A 54 -3.68 3.08 -6.05
N PHE A 55 -3.55 2.04 -5.23
CA PHE A 55 -2.49 1.05 -5.30
C PHE A 55 -3.03 -0.34 -5.61
N GLN A 56 -2.24 -1.13 -6.34
CA GLN A 56 -2.45 -2.55 -6.55
C GLN A 56 -1.30 -3.34 -5.96
N ILE A 57 -1.55 -4.00 -4.84
CA ILE A 57 -0.54 -4.74 -4.10
C ILE A 57 -0.75 -6.23 -4.34
N PRO A 58 0.22 -6.93 -4.96
CA PRO A 58 0.15 -8.38 -5.11
C PRO A 58 0.41 -9.08 -3.76
N PRO A 59 -0.12 -10.31 -3.57
CA PRO A 59 0.30 -11.17 -2.48
C PRO A 59 1.80 -11.40 -2.57
N SER A 60 2.48 -11.38 -1.42
CA SER A 60 3.92 -11.60 -1.36
C SER A 60 4.19 -13.05 -0.97
N ASN A 61 5.07 -13.72 -1.72
CA ASN A 61 5.56 -15.05 -1.34
C ASN A 61 6.46 -15.01 -0.10
N ASP A 62 7.00 -13.83 0.22
CA ASP A 62 7.80 -13.60 1.43
C ASP A 62 7.13 -12.55 2.32
N THR A 63 6.27 -13.06 3.21
CA THR A 63 5.56 -12.25 4.21
C THR A 63 6.49 -11.77 5.34
N ASN A 64 7.69 -12.35 5.46
CA ASN A 64 8.69 -11.98 6.47
C ASN A 64 9.74 -11.01 5.93
N ALA A 65 9.68 -10.64 4.64
CA ALA A 65 10.60 -9.66 4.10
C ALA A 65 10.49 -8.34 4.88
N ALA A 66 11.63 -7.89 5.41
CA ALA A 66 11.75 -6.74 6.29
C ALA A 66 11.38 -5.41 5.61
N ARG A 67 11.27 -5.40 4.27
CA ARG A 67 10.86 -4.24 3.49
C ARG A 67 9.57 -4.51 2.74
N PHE A 68 8.79 -3.45 2.55
CA PHE A 68 7.58 -3.48 1.72
C PHE A 68 7.90 -3.17 0.25
N CYS A 69 9.00 -2.45 -0.01
CA CYS A 69 9.55 -2.11 -1.33
C CYS A 69 11.00 -2.63 -1.49
#